data_AF-A0AAU9NDJ5-F1
#
_entry.id   AF-A0AAU9NDJ5-F1
#
_cell.length_a   1.000
_cell.length_b   1.000
_cell.length_c   1.000
_cell.angle_alpha   90.00
_cell.angle_beta   90.00
_cell.angle_gamma   90.00
#
_symmetry.space_group_name_H-M   'P 1'
#
loop_
_entity.id
_entity.type
_entity.pdbx_description
1 polymer ?
#
loop_
_entity_poly.entity_id
_entity_poly.type
_entity_poly.pdbx_seq_one_letter_code
_entity_poly.pdbx_strand_id
1 'polypeptide(L)'
;MDSSDQRRKRKRSLKPTHHFFSLRSLLYFFSFFAFFFILFRRNTPSFHHLVVLPGSSTSSSIHRLFSGELTRFKIDDRVLFPDHILILLSGIGIGSWNLVGNGKGLECIYRNNYTEEEEEKGVAVLSVDEYNDIQWLVRCPLRPTNFSSVVTLRSRGAITVADTTVVAMNSWENLAYEAVLDGNTAVVFVKGISHRQDKASDPNRFRCHFGFGNQNYILASKALTAAQEVVRCALPKSLEIHPEKSQGIRATVSFQLPMRNHHHRTIFVPSVAKLSSSKFEKNTPKHDLCVCTMLWNQADSIREWITYHSWLGVQKWFIYDNNSDDGIESVINKLDLEGFNVSRHVWPWIKTQEAGFSHCAIKAKNECNWVSFMDVDEFYYFPNLPGHGALRTLVSNYTSSPSIGELRTRCHSFGPSGLRSPPKNGVTVGYTCRLQRPERHKSIVRPEVLDTTLMNVVHHFHLREGFSFLDVGQNTAVINHYKYQVWEVFRAKFYRRVATYVADWKDSQNEGSRDRAPGLGTEPIEPADWRLRFCEVWDTGLRDVVLANLDNVLSRGRYLGGIDI
;
A
#
# COMPACT_ATOMS: atom_id res chain seq x y z
N MET A 1 -5.44 20.33 -61.61
CA MET A 1 -4.19 20.84 -62.20
C MET A 1 -3.17 20.89 -61.06
N ASP A 2 -2.75 19.74 -60.56
CA ASP A 2 -1.67 18.85 -61.06
C ASP A 2 -0.31 19.53 -60.86
N SER A 3 0.73 18.92 -60.25
CA SER A 3 1.15 17.53 -60.10
C SER A 3 2.08 17.47 -58.86
N SER A 4 1.90 16.57 -57.88
CA SER A 4 2.48 15.23 -57.78
C SER A 4 4.02 15.16 -57.92
N ASP A 5 4.70 14.82 -56.82
CA ASP A 5 5.93 14.01 -56.91
C ASP A 5 6.11 13.14 -55.66
N GLN A 6 5.95 11.83 -55.85
CA GLN A 6 6.27 10.76 -54.92
C GLN A 6 7.73 10.33 -55.08
N ARG A 7 8.45 10.08 -53.98
CA ARG A 7 9.48 9.02 -53.82
C ARG A 7 10.15 9.21 -52.44
N ARG A 8 10.52 8.21 -51.64
CA ARG A 8 10.51 6.74 -51.72
C ARG A 8 10.87 6.25 -50.30
N LYS A 9 10.04 5.39 -49.68
CA LYS A 9 10.38 4.67 -48.44
C LYS A 9 11.57 3.73 -48.71
N ARG A 10 12.67 3.85 -47.95
CA ARG A 10 13.79 2.90 -47.97
C ARG A 10 13.82 2.13 -46.65
N LYS A 11 13.35 0.87 -46.68
CA LYS A 11 13.59 -0.14 -45.63
C LYS A 11 15.10 -0.40 -45.55
N ARG A 12 15.72 -0.20 -44.37
CA ARG A 12 17.03 -0.77 -44.05
C ARG A 12 16.81 -2.03 -43.20
N SER A 13 17.08 -3.19 -43.80
CA SER A 13 17.25 -4.45 -43.09
C SER A 13 18.62 -4.46 -42.41
N LEU A 14 18.67 -4.51 -41.08
CA LEU A 14 19.89 -4.91 -40.37
C LEU A 14 19.94 -6.46 -40.34
N LYS A 15 21.01 -7.02 -40.90
CA LYS A 15 21.40 -8.43 -40.72
C LYS A 15 21.94 -8.62 -39.30
N PRO A 16 21.79 -9.81 -38.68
CA PRO A 16 22.45 -10.11 -37.41
C PRO A 16 23.93 -10.44 -37.65
N THR A 17 24.84 -9.70 -37.01
CA THR A 17 26.24 -10.07 -36.88
C THR A 17 26.41 -10.96 -35.66
N HIS A 18 26.76 -12.23 -35.87
CA HIS A 18 27.17 -13.15 -34.82
C HIS A 18 28.58 -12.78 -34.34
N HIS A 19 28.70 -12.23 -33.12
CA HIS A 19 29.99 -12.15 -32.42
C HIS A 19 30.26 -13.48 -31.71
N PHE A 20 31.18 -14.28 -32.25
CA PHE A 20 31.76 -15.41 -31.53
C PHE A 20 32.73 -14.88 -30.48
N PHE A 21 32.42 -15.06 -29.19
CA PHE A 21 33.40 -14.93 -28.14
C PHE A 21 34.41 -16.08 -28.26
N SER A 22 35.68 -15.73 -28.47
CA SER A 22 36.79 -16.70 -28.51
C SER A 22 36.90 -17.43 -27.16
N LEU A 23 37.03 -18.76 -27.20
CA LEU A 23 37.22 -19.64 -26.04
C LEU A 23 38.34 -19.16 -25.08
N ARG A 24 39.32 -18.41 -25.60
CA ARG A 24 40.40 -17.82 -24.81
C ARG A 24 39.90 -16.77 -23.82
N SER A 25 38.88 -15.98 -24.16
CA SER A 25 38.32 -14.94 -23.28
C SER A 25 37.56 -15.52 -22.09
N LEU A 26 36.97 -16.71 -22.24
CA LEU A 26 36.27 -17.38 -21.15
C LEU A 26 37.25 -17.98 -20.13
N LEU A 27 38.38 -18.51 -20.61
CA LEU A 27 39.42 -19.09 -19.76
C LEU A 27 40.11 -18.07 -18.86
N TYR A 28 40.34 -16.84 -19.34
CA TYR A 28 40.88 -15.75 -18.50
C TYR A 28 39.88 -15.26 -17.44
N PHE A 29 38.58 -15.34 -17.73
CA PHE A 29 37.55 -14.93 -16.79
C PHE A 29 37.43 -15.94 -15.64
N PHE A 30 37.52 -17.24 -15.92
CA PHE A 30 37.47 -18.29 -14.90
C PHE A 30 38.76 -18.38 -14.05
N SER A 31 39.94 -18.10 -14.63
CA SER A 31 41.19 -18.09 -13.86
C SER A 31 41.28 -16.92 -12.88
N PHE A 32 40.69 -15.77 -13.21
CA PHE A 32 40.62 -14.60 -12.32
C PHE A 32 39.79 -14.87 -11.05
N PHE A 33 38.65 -15.56 -11.18
CA PHE A 33 37.80 -15.91 -10.03
C PHE A 33 38.38 -17.05 -9.17
N ALA A 34 39.06 -18.02 -9.78
CA ALA A 34 39.73 -19.10 -9.03
C ALA A 34 40.90 -18.58 -8.17
N PHE A 35 41.62 -17.56 -8.65
CA PHE A 35 42.74 -16.94 -7.91
C PHE A 35 42.27 -16.20 -6.64
N PHE A 36 41.15 -15.48 -6.71
CA PHE A 36 40.57 -14.79 -5.55
C PHE A 36 40.02 -15.76 -4.49
N PHE A 37 39.49 -16.90 -4.91
CA PHE A 37 38.95 -17.91 -4.00
C PHE A 37 40.04 -18.62 -3.19
N ILE A 38 41.28 -18.68 -3.70
CA ILE A 38 42.42 -19.30 -3.01
C ILE A 38 43.09 -18.32 -2.03
N LEU A 39 43.09 -17.01 -2.34
CA LEU A 39 43.67 -15.98 -1.47
C LEU A 39 42.89 -15.76 -0.15
N PHE A 40 41.58 -16.01 -0.13
CA PHE A 40 40.75 -15.82 1.07
C PHE A 40 40.65 -17.06 1.98
N ARG A 41 41.27 -18.19 1.62
CA ARG A 41 41.08 -19.47 2.34
C ARG A 41 42.27 -19.95 3.18
N ARG A 42 43.29 -19.13 3.45
CA ARG A 42 44.43 -19.55 4.30
C ARG A 42 44.87 -18.49 5.32
N ASN A 43 44.67 -18.87 6.59
CA ASN A 43 45.45 -18.53 7.81
C ASN A 43 45.18 -17.16 8.48
N THR A 44 45.00 -17.02 9.80
CA THR A 44 45.41 -17.88 10.95
C THR A 44 44.62 -17.60 12.24
N PRO A 45 44.63 -18.55 13.21
CA PRO A 45 44.05 -18.45 14.55
C PRO A 45 45.07 -17.95 15.60
N SER A 46 44.61 -17.54 16.79
CA SER A 46 45.32 -17.79 18.07
C SER A 46 44.47 -17.46 19.31
N PHE A 47 44.70 -18.30 20.32
CA PHE A 47 44.08 -18.44 21.64
C PHE A 47 44.57 -17.41 22.66
N HIS A 48 43.77 -17.18 23.73
CA HIS A 48 44.30 -17.01 25.09
C HIS A 48 43.35 -17.62 26.16
N HIS A 49 43.94 -18.07 27.26
CA HIS A 49 43.49 -19.06 28.24
C HIS A 49 42.62 -18.55 29.41
N LEU A 50 41.69 -19.43 29.84
CA LEU A 50 41.26 -19.87 31.19
C LEU A 50 41.33 -18.93 32.41
N VAL A 51 40.21 -18.83 33.17
CA VAL A 51 40.12 -19.16 34.61
C VAL A 51 38.71 -19.69 34.95
N VAL A 52 38.64 -20.80 35.70
CA VAL A 52 37.46 -21.48 36.26
C VAL A 52 37.20 -21.02 37.69
N LEU A 53 35.94 -20.86 38.10
CA LEU A 53 35.50 -20.96 39.50
C LEU A 53 34.11 -21.65 39.57
N PRO A 54 33.88 -22.60 40.52
CA PRO A 54 32.68 -23.43 40.58
C PRO A 54 31.66 -23.02 41.67
N GLY A 55 30.41 -23.45 41.49
CA GLY A 55 29.34 -23.48 42.51
C GLY A 55 28.06 -22.76 42.05
N SER A 56 26.85 -23.17 42.37
CA SER A 56 26.29 -24.31 43.08
C SER A 56 24.81 -24.41 42.66
N SER A 57 24.28 -25.62 42.63
CA SER A 57 22.85 -25.93 42.49
C SER A 57 21.99 -25.26 43.56
N THR A 58 20.76 -24.82 43.22
CA THR A 58 19.53 -25.18 43.97
C THR A 58 18.24 -24.61 43.37
N SER A 59 17.25 -25.50 43.29
CA SER A 59 15.83 -25.36 43.61
C SER A 59 14.95 -24.37 42.84
N SER A 60 14.05 -25.00 42.07
CA SER A 60 12.67 -24.59 41.82
C SER A 60 11.96 -24.00 43.05
N SER A 61 11.10 -23.01 42.82
CA SER A 61 9.96 -22.69 43.69
C SER A 61 8.87 -22.01 42.87
N ILE A 62 7.74 -22.71 42.84
CA ILE A 62 6.47 -22.41 42.17
C ILE A 62 5.83 -21.17 42.81
N HIS A 63 5.55 -20.14 42.01
CA HIS A 63 4.49 -19.18 42.35
C HIS A 63 3.31 -19.36 41.39
N ARG A 64 2.25 -19.96 41.95
CA ARG A 64 0.89 -20.01 41.41
C ARG A 64 0.42 -18.59 41.08
N LEU A 65 -0.05 -18.33 39.86
CA LEU A 65 -1.03 -17.27 39.61
C LEU A 65 -1.98 -17.66 38.47
N PHE A 66 -3.25 -17.80 38.88
CA PHE A 66 -4.50 -17.53 38.15
C PHE A 66 -4.74 -18.16 36.77
N SER A 67 -5.59 -19.18 36.78
CA SER A 67 -6.41 -19.61 35.64
C SER A 67 -7.41 -18.51 35.25
N GLY A 68 -7.06 -17.71 34.25
CA GLY A 68 -8.01 -16.99 33.40
C GLY A 68 -8.11 -17.71 32.06
N GLU A 69 -9.32 -17.79 31.47
CA GLU A 69 -9.59 -18.44 30.18
C GLU A 69 -8.59 -17.98 29.10
N LEU A 70 -7.73 -18.90 28.63
CA LEU A 70 -6.70 -18.59 27.63
C LEU A 70 -7.34 -18.36 26.26
N THR A 71 -7.35 -17.10 25.80
CA THR A 71 -7.43 -16.77 24.37
C THR A 71 -6.33 -17.51 23.61
N ARG A 72 -6.68 -18.49 22.78
CA ARG A 72 -5.71 -19.19 21.91
C ARG A 72 -5.74 -18.56 20.54
N PHE A 73 -4.71 -17.78 20.20
CA PHE A 73 -4.50 -17.33 18.83
C PHE A 73 -3.93 -18.47 17.99
N LYS A 74 -4.39 -18.55 16.74
CA LYS A 74 -3.85 -19.45 15.72
C LYS A 74 -3.11 -18.64 14.67
N ILE A 75 -1.90 -19.06 14.33
CA ILE A 75 -1.20 -18.52 13.15
C ILE A 75 -1.83 -19.15 11.92
N ASP A 76 -2.47 -18.31 11.11
CA ASP A 76 -3.08 -18.74 9.86
C ASP A 76 -2.04 -18.81 8.75
N ASP A 77 -1.25 -17.74 8.61
CA ASP A 77 -0.34 -17.56 7.48
C ASP A 77 0.85 -16.68 7.85
N ARG A 78 1.92 -16.82 7.07
CA ARG A 78 3.13 -16.00 7.15
C ARG A 78 3.50 -15.51 5.76
N VAL A 79 3.86 -14.25 5.63
CA VAL A 79 4.27 -13.61 4.37
C VAL A 79 5.62 -12.94 4.57
N LEU A 80 6.60 -13.31 3.74
CA LEU A 80 7.92 -12.68 3.72
C LEU A 80 7.90 -11.46 2.80
N PHE A 81 8.09 -10.27 3.39
CA PHE A 81 8.37 -9.03 2.66
C PHE A 81 9.89 -8.76 2.60
N PRO A 82 10.34 -7.81 1.76
CA PRO A 82 11.76 -7.44 1.69
C PRO A 82 12.36 -6.88 2.98
N ASP A 83 11.54 -6.27 3.84
CA ASP A 83 11.97 -5.53 5.04
C ASP A 83 11.44 -6.15 6.36
N HIS A 84 10.46 -7.04 6.31
CA HIS A 84 9.85 -7.66 7.49
C HIS A 84 9.10 -8.96 7.16
N ILE A 85 8.64 -9.66 8.19
CA ILE A 85 7.72 -10.81 8.06
C ILE A 85 6.35 -10.38 8.60
N LEU A 86 5.29 -10.61 7.84
CA LEU A 86 3.91 -10.42 8.26
C LEU A 86 3.32 -11.74 8.70
N ILE A 87 2.77 -11.79 9.91
CA ILE A 87 2.06 -12.94 10.46
C ILE A 87 0.57 -12.60 10.55
N LEU A 88 -0.28 -13.46 9.99
CA LEU A 88 -1.72 -13.35 10.06
C LEU A 88 -2.25 -14.28 11.16
N LEU A 89 -3.01 -13.73 12.09
CA LEU A 89 -3.54 -14.43 13.25
C LEU A 89 -5.07 -14.47 13.22
N SER A 90 -5.66 -15.59 13.61
CA SER A 90 -7.09 -15.69 13.93
C SER A 90 -7.29 -16.01 15.41
N GLY A 91 -8.31 -15.41 16.04
CA GLY A 91 -8.67 -15.65 17.43
C GLY A 91 -9.57 -16.89 17.59
N ILE A 92 -9.33 -17.71 18.61
CA ILE A 92 -10.27 -18.75 19.07
C ILE A 92 -10.88 -18.28 20.40
N GLY A 93 -12.15 -17.86 20.37
CA GLY A 93 -12.92 -17.44 21.56
C GLY A 93 -13.48 -16.00 21.47
N ILE A 94 -14.56 -15.73 22.23
CA ILE A 94 -15.21 -14.42 22.33
C ILE A 94 -14.49 -13.61 23.40
N GLY A 95 -13.71 -12.61 23.00
CA GLY A 95 -12.99 -11.73 23.92
C GLY A 95 -11.94 -10.93 23.17
N SER A 96 -12.29 -9.68 22.87
CA SER A 96 -11.46 -8.74 22.10
C SER A 96 -10.08 -8.55 22.74
N TRP A 97 -9.06 -8.30 21.91
CA TRP A 97 -7.63 -8.19 22.24
C TRP A 97 -7.27 -6.99 23.14
N ASN A 98 -8.22 -6.48 23.94
CA ASN A 98 -8.05 -5.41 24.92
C ASN A 98 -6.99 -5.72 26.01
N LEU A 99 -6.39 -6.91 26.01
CA LEU A 99 -5.38 -7.35 26.98
C LEU A 99 -3.91 -7.23 26.53
N VAL A 100 -3.61 -6.89 25.26
CA VAL A 100 -2.21 -6.71 24.80
C VAL A 100 -2.08 -5.36 24.07
N GLY A 101 -2.10 -4.27 24.84
CA GLY A 101 -1.93 -2.92 24.29
C GLY A 101 -0.69 -2.80 23.40
N ASN A 102 -0.84 -2.23 22.20
CA ASN A 102 0.21 -1.92 21.21
C ASN A 102 1.31 -2.99 21.01
N GLY A 103 1.03 -4.28 21.23
CA GLY A 103 2.04 -5.34 21.16
C GLY A 103 3.10 -5.33 22.28
N LYS A 104 2.91 -4.55 23.35
CA LYS A 104 3.83 -4.53 24.50
C LYS A 104 3.88 -5.92 25.15
N GLY A 105 5.03 -6.58 25.05
CA GLY A 105 5.27 -7.91 25.61
C GLY A 105 5.07 -9.08 24.64
N LEU A 106 4.75 -8.81 23.36
CA LEU A 106 4.74 -9.81 22.29
C LEU A 106 6.11 -9.85 21.60
N GLU A 107 6.65 -11.06 21.46
CA GLU A 107 7.96 -11.32 20.84
C GLU A 107 7.82 -12.26 19.64
N CYS A 108 8.52 -11.94 18.57
CA CYS A 108 8.80 -12.81 17.44
C CYS A 108 9.94 -13.75 17.81
N ILE A 109 9.67 -15.06 17.80
CA ILE A 109 10.63 -16.08 18.18
C ILE A 109 11.19 -16.76 16.94
N TYR A 110 12.51 -16.80 16.86
CA TYR A 110 13.26 -17.49 15.80
C TYR A 110 14.06 -18.63 16.44
N ARG A 111 14.02 -19.81 15.81
CA ARG A 111 14.76 -21.00 16.27
C ARG A 111 16.05 -21.18 15.48
N ASN A 112 17.14 -21.54 16.15
CA ASN A 112 18.37 -21.95 15.48
C ASN A 112 18.23 -23.39 14.97
N ASN A 113 18.51 -23.62 13.68
CA ASN A 113 18.43 -24.96 13.08
C ASN A 113 19.77 -25.71 13.11
N TYR A 114 20.84 -25.10 13.61
CA TYR A 114 22.22 -25.56 13.43
C TYR A 114 22.89 -26.09 14.72
N THR A 115 22.21 -26.06 15.87
CA THR A 115 22.74 -26.51 17.16
C THR A 115 21.85 -27.58 17.77
N GLU A 116 22.45 -28.57 18.47
CA GLU A 116 21.72 -29.59 19.24
C GLU A 116 20.97 -28.99 20.45
N GLU A 117 21.37 -27.79 20.89
CA GLU A 117 20.63 -26.99 21.85
C GLU A 117 19.59 -26.12 21.12
N GLU A 118 18.32 -26.18 21.57
CA GLU A 118 17.18 -25.38 21.08
C GLU A 118 17.37 -23.89 21.41
N GLU A 119 18.32 -23.24 20.75
CA GLU A 119 18.54 -21.80 20.91
C GLU A 119 17.39 -21.02 20.25
N GLU A 120 16.58 -20.36 21.09
CA GLU A 120 15.51 -19.48 20.66
C GLU A 120 15.89 -18.01 20.88
N LYS A 121 15.68 -17.18 19.86
CA LYS A 121 15.86 -15.73 19.98
C LYS A 121 14.53 -15.00 19.85
N GLY A 122 14.15 -14.29 20.90
CA GLY A 122 13.00 -13.39 20.90
C GLY A 122 13.39 -11.98 20.50
N VAL A 123 12.63 -11.39 19.58
CA VAL A 123 12.76 -10.00 19.16
C VAL A 123 11.40 -9.31 19.29
N ALA A 124 11.38 -8.06 19.73
CA ALA A 124 10.13 -7.31 19.82
C ALA A 124 9.45 -7.21 18.44
N VAL A 125 8.12 -7.29 18.44
CA VAL A 125 7.30 -7.03 17.24
C VAL A 125 7.50 -5.58 16.77
N LEU A 126 7.40 -5.35 15.46
CA LEU A 126 7.42 -4.02 14.85
C LEU A 126 6.08 -3.31 15.04
N SER A 127 4.97 -4.02 14.79
CA SER A 127 3.61 -3.54 15.03
C SER A 127 2.64 -4.69 15.20
N VAL A 128 1.48 -4.39 15.79
CA VAL A 128 0.31 -5.27 15.86
C VAL A 128 -0.89 -4.43 15.44
N ASP A 129 -1.63 -4.90 14.45
CA ASP A 129 -2.75 -4.16 13.85
C ASP A 129 -3.98 -5.06 13.77
N GLU A 130 -5.15 -4.53 14.15
CA GLU A 130 -6.43 -5.16 13.86
C GLU A 130 -6.71 -5.06 12.35
N TYR A 131 -6.89 -6.21 11.69
CA TYR A 131 -7.09 -6.24 10.23
C TYR A 131 -8.56 -6.22 9.85
N ASN A 132 -9.33 -7.07 10.53
CA ASN A 132 -10.77 -7.20 10.42
C ASN A 132 -11.30 -7.92 11.67
N ASP A 133 -12.62 -8.03 11.81
CA ASP A 133 -13.31 -8.64 12.96
C ASP A 133 -12.78 -10.01 13.41
N ILE A 134 -12.07 -10.74 12.54
CA ILE A 134 -11.60 -12.11 12.79
C ILE A 134 -10.09 -12.28 12.64
N GLN A 135 -9.36 -11.27 12.18
CA GLN A 135 -7.93 -11.37 11.86
C GLN A 135 -7.13 -10.18 12.34
N TRP A 136 -5.89 -10.49 12.70
CA TRP A 136 -4.92 -9.52 13.17
C TRP A 136 -3.60 -9.74 12.47
N LEU A 137 -2.85 -8.67 12.33
CA LEU A 137 -1.54 -8.64 11.70
C LEU A 137 -0.48 -8.38 12.74
N VAL A 138 0.59 -9.15 12.68
CA VAL A 138 1.80 -8.91 13.47
C VAL A 138 2.97 -8.76 12.51
N ARG A 139 3.66 -7.62 12.59
CA ARG A 139 4.88 -7.38 11.82
C ARG A 139 6.08 -7.77 12.67
N CYS A 140 6.86 -8.71 12.19
CA CYS A 140 8.10 -9.17 12.80
C CYS A 140 9.31 -8.67 12.01
N PRO A 141 10.43 -8.33 12.66
CA PRO A 141 11.68 -8.06 11.96
C PRO A 141 12.11 -9.23 11.06
N LEU A 142 13.04 -8.98 10.14
CA LEU A 142 13.70 -10.08 9.45
C LEU A 142 14.50 -10.95 10.44
N ARG A 143 14.68 -12.22 10.07
CA ARG A 143 15.42 -13.17 10.89
C ARG A 143 16.84 -12.67 11.20
N PRO A 144 17.33 -12.85 12.43
CA PRO A 144 18.75 -12.69 12.72
C PRO A 144 19.59 -13.73 11.96
N THR A 145 20.87 -13.43 11.72
CA THR A 145 21.82 -14.36 11.09
C THR A 145 21.88 -15.68 11.85
N ASN A 146 21.89 -16.81 11.14
CA ASN A 146 21.91 -18.20 11.65
C ASN A 146 20.59 -18.73 12.25
N PHE A 147 19.48 -17.99 12.18
CA PHE A 147 18.18 -18.48 12.63
C PHE A 147 17.27 -18.93 11.48
N SER A 148 16.32 -19.80 11.79
CA SER A 148 15.28 -20.31 10.89
C SER A 148 14.42 -19.19 10.33
N SER A 149 13.88 -19.40 9.13
CA SER A 149 12.90 -18.50 8.53
C SER A 149 11.50 -18.64 9.15
N VAL A 150 11.23 -19.73 9.87
CA VAL A 150 9.94 -19.93 10.53
C VAL A 150 9.92 -19.12 11.83
N VAL A 151 9.07 -18.11 11.87
CA VAL A 151 8.84 -17.25 13.03
C VAL A 151 7.59 -17.70 13.79
N THR A 152 7.68 -17.77 15.10
CA THR A 152 6.53 -17.99 16.00
C THR A 152 6.35 -16.78 16.91
N LEU A 153 5.29 -16.78 17.74
CA LEU A 153 4.98 -15.67 18.63
C LEU A 153 4.90 -16.14 20.07
N ARG A 154 5.44 -15.33 20.98
CA ARG A 154 5.42 -15.57 22.43
C ARG A 154 5.00 -14.31 23.17
N SER A 155 4.06 -14.45 24.11
CA SER A 155 3.67 -13.38 25.02
C SER A 155 4.30 -13.58 26.41
N ARG A 156 4.76 -12.49 27.04
CA ARG A 156 5.27 -12.48 28.42
C ARG A 156 4.13 -12.66 29.43
N GLY A 157 3.68 -13.90 29.67
CA GLY A 157 2.68 -14.18 30.71
C GLY A 157 1.72 -15.36 30.50
N ALA A 158 2.12 -16.43 29.78
CA ALA A 158 1.39 -17.71 29.64
C ALA A 158 0.50 -17.93 28.39
N ILE A 159 0.63 -17.13 27.33
CA ILE A 159 0.03 -17.47 26.02
C ILE A 159 1.14 -17.96 25.08
N THR A 160 1.30 -19.28 24.99
CA THR A 160 1.91 -19.93 23.83
C THR A 160 0.90 -19.83 22.69
N VAL A 161 1.18 -18.99 21.69
CA VAL A 161 0.46 -19.06 20.41
C VAL A 161 0.68 -20.47 19.87
N ALA A 162 -0.38 -21.28 19.84
CA ALA A 162 -0.27 -22.68 19.50
C ALA A 162 0.04 -22.80 18.00
N ASP A 163 1.33 -22.97 17.66
CA ASP A 163 1.79 -23.25 16.30
C ASP A 163 1.44 -24.71 15.96
N THR A 164 0.15 -24.98 15.78
CA THR A 164 -0.36 -26.34 15.54
C THR A 164 -0.05 -26.84 14.13
N THR A 165 0.46 -25.97 13.25
CA THR A 165 0.77 -26.31 11.85
C THR A 165 2.01 -25.55 11.39
N VAL A 166 3.03 -26.28 10.93
CA VAL A 166 4.17 -25.73 10.19
C VAL A 166 3.66 -25.23 8.83
N VAL A 167 3.01 -24.06 8.82
CA VAL A 167 2.54 -23.42 7.58
C VAL A 167 3.76 -22.83 6.88
N ALA A 168 3.95 -23.21 5.60
CA ALA A 168 5.03 -22.71 4.77
C ALA A 168 5.00 -21.17 4.66
N MET A 169 6.17 -20.55 4.61
CA MET A 169 6.33 -19.11 4.40
C MET A 169 5.89 -18.74 2.97
N ASN A 170 4.91 -17.86 2.83
CA ASN A 170 4.52 -17.33 1.51
C ASN A 170 5.49 -16.23 1.06
N SER A 171 5.84 -16.23 -0.22
CA SER A 171 6.60 -15.14 -0.83
C SER A 171 5.66 -14.03 -1.27
N TRP A 172 6.00 -12.77 -0.98
CA TRP A 172 5.25 -11.61 -1.49
C TRP A 172 5.21 -11.53 -3.02
N GLU A 173 6.24 -12.03 -3.72
CA GLU A 173 6.37 -11.90 -5.18
C GLU A 173 5.28 -12.63 -6.00
N ASN A 174 4.58 -13.60 -5.39
CA ASN A 174 3.49 -14.33 -6.03
C ASN A 174 2.48 -14.80 -4.99
N LEU A 175 1.45 -14.00 -4.75
CA LEU A 175 0.50 -14.20 -3.66
C LEU A 175 -0.87 -13.60 -4.00
N ALA A 176 -1.94 -14.35 -3.76
CA ALA A 176 -3.27 -13.79 -3.63
C ALA A 176 -3.42 -13.28 -2.19
N TYR A 177 -3.49 -11.96 -2.02
CA TYR A 177 -3.28 -11.32 -0.71
C TYR A 177 -4.54 -10.73 -0.09
N GLU A 178 -5.54 -10.35 -0.90
CA GLU A 178 -6.83 -9.84 -0.41
C GLU A 178 -7.97 -10.36 -1.29
N ALA A 179 -9.16 -10.53 -0.72
CA ALA A 179 -10.38 -10.83 -1.46
C ALA A 179 -11.62 -10.21 -0.82
N VAL A 180 -12.44 -9.56 -1.65
CA VAL A 180 -13.68 -8.88 -1.21
C VAL A 180 -14.86 -9.28 -2.09
N LEU A 181 -16.06 -9.29 -1.52
CA LEU A 181 -17.29 -9.44 -2.30
C LEU A 181 -17.68 -8.13 -2.98
N ASP A 182 -18.17 -8.21 -4.22
CA ASP A 182 -18.77 -7.11 -4.98
C ASP A 182 -20.04 -7.63 -5.66
N GLY A 183 -21.18 -7.45 -4.98
CA GLY A 183 -22.47 -7.99 -5.42
C GLY A 183 -22.47 -9.52 -5.44
N ASN A 184 -22.71 -10.09 -6.62
CA ASN A 184 -22.67 -11.54 -6.88
C ASN A 184 -21.30 -12.03 -7.38
N THR A 185 -20.26 -11.23 -7.22
CA THR A 185 -18.90 -11.59 -7.62
C THR A 185 -17.95 -11.47 -6.45
N ALA A 186 -16.79 -12.12 -6.55
CA ALA A 186 -15.65 -11.89 -5.67
C ALA A 186 -14.54 -11.22 -6.46
N VAL A 187 -13.87 -10.24 -5.87
CA VAL A 187 -12.66 -9.64 -6.41
C VAL A 187 -11.48 -10.15 -5.60
N VAL A 188 -10.54 -10.81 -6.28
CA VAL A 188 -9.32 -11.34 -5.68
C VAL A 188 -8.14 -10.50 -6.14
N PHE A 189 -7.36 -10.01 -5.18
CA PHE A 189 -6.17 -9.21 -5.41
C PHE A 189 -4.93 -10.10 -5.38
N VAL A 190 -4.13 -10.03 -6.44
CA VAL A 190 -3.08 -11.02 -6.72
C VAL A 190 -1.81 -10.36 -7.23
N LYS A 191 -0.70 -10.66 -6.56
CA LYS A 191 0.65 -10.29 -6.97
C LYS A 191 1.24 -11.35 -7.93
N GLY A 192 2.00 -10.91 -8.94
CA GLY A 192 2.81 -11.79 -9.79
C GLY A 192 2.14 -12.37 -11.04
N ILE A 193 0.93 -11.92 -11.40
CA ILE A 193 0.14 -12.52 -12.51
C ILE A 193 0.11 -11.75 -13.83
N SER A 194 0.37 -10.44 -13.84
CA SER A 194 0.60 -9.60 -15.04
C SER A 194 0.88 -8.16 -14.62
N HIS A 195 1.95 -7.53 -15.14
CA HIS A 195 2.39 -6.19 -14.72
C HIS A 195 2.17 -5.11 -15.79
N ARG A 196 1.27 -5.31 -16.75
CA ARG A 196 1.02 -4.28 -17.76
C ARG A 196 0.12 -3.21 -17.16
N GLN A 197 0.72 -2.05 -16.87
CA GLN A 197 -0.04 -0.85 -16.55
C GLN A 197 -1.01 -0.55 -17.70
N ASP A 198 -2.24 -0.16 -17.34
CA ASP A 198 -3.26 0.31 -18.29
C ASP A 198 -3.66 -0.70 -19.38
N LYS A 199 -3.57 -2.02 -19.09
CA LYS A 199 -3.99 -3.07 -20.02
C LYS A 199 -4.64 -4.26 -19.32
N ALA A 200 -5.88 -4.54 -19.69
CA ALA A 200 -6.58 -5.76 -19.29
C ALA A 200 -5.89 -7.03 -19.84
N SER A 201 -5.96 -8.09 -19.05
CA SER A 201 -5.55 -9.45 -19.42
C SER A 201 -6.76 -10.26 -19.89
N ASP A 202 -6.52 -11.30 -20.68
CA ASP A 202 -7.59 -12.23 -21.10
C ASP A 202 -8.07 -13.05 -19.88
N PRO A 203 -9.33 -12.88 -19.43
CA PRO A 203 -9.86 -13.58 -18.25
C PRO A 203 -9.91 -15.09 -18.45
N ASN A 204 -9.99 -15.60 -19.69
CA ASN A 204 -10.03 -17.05 -19.95
C ASN A 204 -8.73 -17.76 -19.56
N ARG A 205 -7.64 -17.01 -19.38
CA ARG A 205 -6.37 -17.54 -18.89
C ARG A 205 -6.35 -17.78 -17.39
N PHE A 206 -7.40 -17.36 -16.67
CA PHE A 206 -7.50 -17.42 -15.22
C PHE A 206 -8.68 -18.31 -14.79
N ARG A 207 -8.50 -19.03 -13.68
CA ARG A 207 -9.57 -19.71 -12.95
C ARG A 207 -9.50 -19.32 -11.49
N CYS A 208 -10.66 -19.14 -10.87
CA CYS A 208 -10.78 -18.78 -9.47
C CYS A 208 -11.10 -20.01 -8.64
N HIS A 209 -10.63 -20.04 -7.40
CA HIS A 209 -10.74 -21.18 -6.49
C HIS A 209 -11.09 -20.69 -5.09
N PHE A 210 -12.07 -21.34 -4.46
CA PHE A 210 -12.60 -20.97 -3.14
C PHE A 210 -12.61 -22.19 -2.21
N GLY A 211 -12.02 -22.09 -1.02
CA GLY A 211 -12.02 -23.20 -0.06
C GLY A 211 -11.44 -22.85 1.31
N PHE A 212 -11.52 -23.77 2.27
CA PHE A 212 -11.09 -23.56 3.66
C PHE A 212 -9.63 -23.98 3.95
N GLY A 213 -8.75 -23.97 2.95
CA GLY A 213 -7.32 -24.30 3.10
C GLY A 213 -6.99 -25.80 3.21
N ASN A 214 -7.93 -26.64 3.66
CA ASN A 214 -7.81 -28.10 3.53
C ASN A 214 -8.17 -28.51 2.10
N GLN A 215 -7.28 -29.23 1.42
CA GLN A 215 -7.38 -29.59 -0.01
C GLN A 215 -8.65 -30.41 -0.39
N ASN A 216 -9.47 -30.80 0.58
CA ASN A 216 -10.61 -31.69 0.37
C ASN A 216 -11.83 -31.00 -0.27
N TYR A 217 -11.98 -29.67 -0.18
CA TYR A 217 -13.12 -28.95 -0.75
C TYR A 217 -12.71 -27.60 -1.36
N ILE A 218 -12.42 -27.59 -2.66
CA ILE A 218 -12.15 -26.38 -3.45
C ILE A 218 -13.21 -26.24 -4.53
N LEU A 219 -13.97 -25.16 -4.49
CA LEU A 219 -14.92 -24.78 -5.53
C LEU A 219 -14.20 -23.91 -6.56
N ALA A 220 -14.21 -24.34 -7.83
CA ALA A 220 -13.62 -23.57 -8.91
C ALA A 220 -14.69 -22.81 -9.72
N SER A 221 -14.37 -21.60 -10.14
CA SER A 221 -15.22 -20.78 -11.01
C SER A 221 -14.40 -20.05 -12.09
N LYS A 222 -15.10 -19.40 -13.03
CA LYS A 222 -14.47 -18.60 -14.09
C LYS A 222 -14.07 -17.22 -13.57
N ALA A 223 -12.94 -16.71 -14.04
CA ALA A 223 -12.66 -15.29 -13.98
C ALA A 223 -13.56 -14.56 -15.00
N LEU A 224 -14.11 -13.44 -14.59
CA LEU A 224 -14.95 -12.55 -15.40
C LEU A 224 -14.11 -11.45 -16.03
N THR A 225 -13.22 -10.85 -15.23
CA THR A 225 -12.27 -9.82 -15.68
C THR A 225 -10.92 -10.04 -14.99
N ALA A 226 -9.85 -9.60 -15.63
CA ALA A 226 -8.51 -9.58 -15.05
C ALA A 226 -7.75 -8.36 -15.57
N ALA A 227 -7.31 -7.47 -14.69
CA ALA A 227 -6.50 -6.30 -15.02
C ALA A 227 -5.61 -5.94 -13.84
N GLN A 228 -4.35 -5.56 -14.13
CA GLN A 228 -3.37 -5.23 -13.08
C GLN A 228 -3.27 -6.39 -12.05
N GLU A 229 -3.45 -6.07 -10.76
CA GLU A 229 -3.46 -7.03 -9.66
C GLU A 229 -4.88 -7.46 -9.27
N VAL A 230 -5.89 -7.19 -10.12
CA VAL A 230 -7.31 -7.41 -9.83
C VAL A 230 -7.88 -8.50 -10.73
N VAL A 231 -8.44 -9.55 -10.13
CA VAL A 231 -9.20 -10.60 -10.83
C VAL A 231 -10.61 -10.67 -10.27
N ARG A 232 -11.62 -10.34 -11.07
CA ARG A 232 -13.02 -10.55 -10.67
C ARG A 232 -13.44 -11.96 -11.04
N CYS A 233 -14.02 -12.66 -10.09
CA CYS A 233 -14.41 -14.05 -10.14
C CYS A 233 -15.92 -14.19 -10.03
N ALA A 234 -16.51 -15.08 -10.81
CA ALA A 234 -17.89 -15.52 -10.56
C ALA A 234 -17.95 -16.25 -9.21
N LEU A 235 -18.96 -15.99 -8.39
CA LEU A 235 -19.13 -16.73 -7.14
C LEU A 235 -19.73 -18.12 -7.43
N PRO A 236 -19.30 -19.18 -6.74
CA PRO A 236 -20.04 -20.44 -6.71
C PRO A 236 -21.46 -20.22 -6.16
N LYS A 237 -22.47 -20.87 -6.75
CA LYS A 237 -23.89 -20.71 -6.35
C LYS A 237 -24.14 -20.85 -4.84
N SER A 238 -23.41 -21.74 -4.17
CA SER A 238 -23.53 -21.93 -2.72
C SER A 238 -23.16 -20.68 -1.91
N LEU A 239 -22.19 -19.90 -2.40
CA LEU A 239 -21.75 -18.63 -1.78
C LEU A 239 -22.61 -17.45 -2.25
N GLU A 240 -23.19 -17.51 -3.46
CA GLU A 240 -24.17 -16.51 -3.90
C GLU A 240 -25.45 -16.55 -3.07
N ILE A 241 -25.95 -17.75 -2.75
CA ILE A 241 -27.18 -17.94 -1.97
C ILE A 241 -26.97 -17.58 -0.50
N HIS A 242 -25.76 -17.85 0.03
CA HIS A 242 -25.40 -17.62 1.43
C HIS A 242 -24.11 -16.78 1.55
N PRO A 243 -24.14 -15.49 1.22
CA PRO A 243 -22.96 -14.62 1.30
C PRO A 243 -22.35 -14.54 2.70
N GLU A 244 -23.15 -14.72 3.75
CA GLU A 244 -22.69 -14.79 5.14
C GLU A 244 -21.73 -15.95 5.40
N LYS A 245 -21.87 -17.06 4.65
CA LYS A 245 -20.98 -18.23 4.73
C LYS A 245 -19.65 -18.01 4.01
N SER A 246 -19.49 -16.91 3.29
CA SER A 246 -18.23 -16.57 2.62
C SER A 246 -17.15 -16.10 3.59
N GLN A 247 -17.53 -15.63 4.79
CA GLN A 247 -16.59 -15.10 5.77
C GLN A 247 -15.49 -16.11 6.08
N GLY A 248 -14.24 -15.73 5.84
CA GLY A 248 -13.06 -16.57 6.10
C GLY A 248 -12.77 -17.62 5.02
N ILE A 249 -13.56 -17.74 3.95
CA ILE A 249 -13.25 -18.61 2.81
C ILE A 249 -12.02 -18.07 2.09
N ARG A 250 -10.99 -18.91 1.92
CA ARG A 250 -9.79 -18.55 1.18
C ARG A 250 -10.10 -18.51 -0.32
N ALA A 251 -9.74 -17.42 -0.96
CA ALA A 251 -9.87 -17.24 -2.41
C ALA A 251 -8.48 -17.22 -3.06
N THR A 252 -8.32 -17.89 -4.19
CA THR A 252 -7.10 -17.81 -4.99
C THR A 252 -7.40 -17.91 -6.47
N VAL A 253 -6.39 -17.67 -7.30
CA VAL A 253 -6.44 -17.84 -8.74
C VAL A 253 -5.38 -18.80 -9.22
N SER A 254 -5.66 -19.44 -10.35
CA SER A 254 -4.66 -20.15 -11.13
C SER A 254 -4.63 -19.57 -12.54
N PHE A 255 -3.46 -19.52 -13.16
CA PHE A 255 -3.32 -19.02 -14.53
C PHE A 255 -2.53 -19.97 -15.43
N GLN A 256 -2.80 -19.89 -16.74
CA GLN A 256 -2.14 -20.71 -17.75
C GLN A 256 -0.99 -19.97 -18.42
N LEU A 257 0.20 -20.59 -18.41
CA LEU A 257 1.34 -20.14 -19.21
C LEU A 257 1.41 -20.91 -20.54
N PRO A 258 1.56 -20.21 -21.68
CA PRO A 258 1.78 -20.86 -22.97
C PRO A 258 3.19 -21.47 -23.01
N MET A 259 3.30 -22.78 -23.26
CA MET A 259 4.57 -23.46 -23.53
C MET A 259 4.78 -23.63 -25.03
N ARG A 260 6.05 -23.81 -25.45
CA ARG A 260 6.46 -23.91 -26.87
C ARG A 260 5.80 -25.05 -27.67
N ASN A 261 5.09 -26.00 -27.04
CA ASN A 261 4.49 -27.18 -27.68
C ASN A 261 2.97 -27.33 -27.46
N HIS A 262 2.19 -26.24 -27.38
CA HIS A 262 0.72 -26.28 -27.17
C HIS A 262 0.25 -26.93 -25.85
N HIS A 263 1.17 -27.25 -24.93
CA HIS A 263 0.83 -27.61 -23.56
C HIS A 263 0.73 -26.34 -22.70
N HIS A 264 -0.28 -26.29 -21.83
CA HIS A 264 -0.45 -25.20 -20.87
C HIS A 264 -0.01 -25.68 -19.50
N ARG A 265 0.94 -24.96 -18.88
CA ARG A 265 1.25 -25.16 -17.46
C ARG A 265 0.32 -24.29 -16.63
N THR A 266 -0.52 -24.92 -15.82
CA THR A 266 -1.33 -24.22 -14.82
C THR A 266 -0.46 -23.92 -13.61
N ILE A 267 -0.40 -22.66 -13.22
CA ILE A 267 0.26 -22.20 -12.00
C ILE A 267 -0.84 -21.81 -11.02
N PHE A 268 -0.81 -22.41 -9.83
CA PHE A 268 -1.62 -21.99 -8.70
C PHE A 268 -0.87 -20.92 -7.92
N VAL A 269 -1.55 -19.82 -7.62
CA VAL A 269 -1.01 -18.77 -6.77
C VAL A 269 -1.25 -19.19 -5.31
N PRO A 270 -0.23 -19.21 -4.44
CA PRO A 270 -0.43 -19.25 -3.00
C PRO A 270 -1.37 -18.12 -2.58
N SER A 271 -2.14 -18.32 -1.51
CA SER A 271 -3.11 -17.32 -1.09
C SER A 271 -3.05 -17.16 0.41
N VAL A 272 -3.18 -15.93 0.89
CA VAL A 272 -3.61 -15.55 2.24
C VAL A 272 -4.95 -14.79 2.21
N ALA A 273 -5.45 -14.50 1.01
CA ALA A 273 -6.69 -13.79 0.76
C ALA A 273 -7.90 -14.58 1.27
N LYS A 274 -8.65 -13.98 2.19
CA LYS A 274 -9.91 -14.53 2.70
C LYS A 274 -11.03 -13.57 2.37
N LEU A 275 -12.15 -14.12 1.91
CA LEU A 275 -13.36 -13.34 1.68
C LEU A 275 -13.84 -12.75 3.01
N SER A 276 -13.96 -11.44 3.02
CA SER A 276 -14.63 -10.68 4.06
C SER A 276 -16.03 -10.27 3.58
N SER A 277 -17.04 -10.56 4.39
CA SER A 277 -18.38 -10.05 4.21
C SER A 277 -18.51 -8.71 4.92
N SER A 278 -18.63 -7.64 4.14
CA SER A 278 -18.94 -6.33 4.71
C SER A 278 -20.39 -6.32 5.19
N LYS A 279 -20.62 -6.12 6.48
CA LYS A 279 -21.95 -5.82 7.02
C LYS A 279 -22.36 -4.43 6.53
N PHE A 280 -23.05 -4.37 5.39
CA PHE A 280 -23.65 -3.11 4.92
C PHE A 280 -25.12 -3.06 5.31
N GLU A 281 -25.51 -1.98 5.99
CA GLU A 281 -26.91 -1.66 6.21
C GLU A 281 -27.50 -1.08 4.92
N LYS A 282 -28.32 -1.89 4.23
CA LYS A 282 -28.91 -1.58 2.91
C LYS A 282 -29.75 -0.29 2.81
N ASN A 283 -29.95 0.46 3.91
CA ASN A 283 -30.89 1.58 4.00
C ASN A 283 -30.27 2.93 4.43
N THR A 284 -28.94 3.04 4.50
CA THR A 284 -28.30 4.33 4.81
C THR A 284 -28.17 5.17 3.52
N PRO A 285 -28.53 6.47 3.56
CA PRO A 285 -28.34 7.35 2.40
C PRO A 285 -26.85 7.52 2.13
N LYS A 286 -26.46 7.44 0.85
CA LYS A 286 -25.07 7.67 0.43
C LYS A 286 -24.64 9.11 0.73
N HIS A 287 -23.39 9.27 1.13
CA HIS A 287 -22.72 10.55 1.16
C HIS A 287 -22.53 11.08 -0.27
N ASP A 288 -22.63 12.39 -0.46
CA ASP A 288 -22.43 13.01 -1.76
C ASP A 288 -20.98 12.92 -2.21
N LEU A 289 -20.05 13.17 -1.28
CA LEU A 289 -18.63 13.20 -1.53
C LEU A 289 -17.83 12.54 -0.41
N CYS A 290 -17.05 11.55 -0.80
CA CYS A 290 -16.07 10.88 0.03
C CYS A 290 -14.67 11.06 -0.56
N VAL A 291 -13.65 10.77 0.24
CA VAL A 291 -12.27 10.68 -0.23
C VAL A 291 -11.69 9.32 0.12
N CYS A 292 -10.92 8.78 -0.82
CA CYS A 292 -10.03 7.66 -0.57
C CYS A 292 -8.57 8.09 -0.75
N THR A 293 -7.72 7.70 0.20
CA THR A 293 -6.27 7.93 0.12
C THR A 293 -5.50 6.74 0.63
N MET A 294 -4.25 6.61 0.20
CA MET A 294 -3.30 5.63 0.75
C MET A 294 -2.06 6.39 1.21
N LEU A 295 -1.65 6.15 2.44
CA LEU A 295 -0.56 6.87 3.06
C LEU A 295 0.45 5.94 3.73
N TRP A 296 1.62 6.51 3.96
CA TRP A 296 2.63 6.00 4.89
C TRP A 296 3.24 7.20 5.59
N ASN A 297 3.22 7.18 6.92
CA ASN A 297 3.78 8.21 7.79
C ASN A 297 3.34 9.65 7.42
N GLN A 298 2.07 9.96 7.66
CA GLN A 298 1.47 11.27 7.38
C GLN A 298 0.72 11.86 8.60
N ALA A 299 1.02 11.40 9.82
CA ALA A 299 0.35 11.83 11.06
C ALA A 299 0.37 13.34 11.25
N ASP A 300 1.50 13.98 10.91
CA ASP A 300 1.68 15.43 11.06
C ASP A 300 0.84 16.26 10.07
N SER A 301 0.51 15.71 8.90
CA SER A 301 -0.16 16.46 7.82
C SER A 301 -1.65 16.15 7.70
N ILE A 302 -2.09 14.95 8.10
CA ILE A 302 -3.45 14.47 7.83
C ILE A 302 -4.53 15.34 8.50
N ARG A 303 -4.25 15.93 9.66
CA ARG A 303 -5.22 16.77 10.38
C ARG A 303 -5.55 18.05 9.61
N GLU A 304 -4.54 18.76 9.11
CA GLU A 304 -4.73 19.95 8.28
C GLU A 304 -5.54 19.59 7.03
N TRP A 305 -5.15 18.51 6.37
CA TRP A 305 -5.78 18.04 5.14
C TRP A 305 -7.25 17.63 5.32
N ILE A 306 -7.58 16.82 6.33
CA ILE A 306 -8.97 16.42 6.64
C ILE A 306 -9.81 17.64 7.01
N THR A 307 -9.30 18.49 7.91
CA THR A 307 -10.02 19.70 8.34
C THR A 307 -10.39 20.59 7.15
N TYR A 308 -9.41 20.89 6.31
CA TYR A 308 -9.61 21.77 5.16
C TYR A 308 -10.62 21.21 4.16
N HIS A 309 -10.51 19.93 3.82
CA HIS A 309 -11.41 19.32 2.84
C HIS A 309 -12.79 19.00 3.40
N SER A 310 -12.93 18.77 4.70
CA SER A 310 -14.24 18.74 5.36
C SER A 310 -14.93 20.10 5.27
N TRP A 311 -14.18 21.21 5.42
CA TRP A 311 -14.72 22.55 5.15
C TRP A 311 -15.12 22.75 3.68
N LEU A 312 -14.43 22.11 2.72
CA LEU A 312 -14.85 22.05 1.31
C LEU A 312 -16.06 21.14 1.05
N GLY A 313 -16.52 20.38 2.04
CA GLY A 313 -17.73 19.55 1.99
C GLY A 313 -17.51 18.04 1.83
N VAL A 314 -16.30 17.51 2.08
CA VAL A 314 -16.07 16.06 2.18
C VAL A 314 -16.74 15.51 3.45
N GLN A 315 -17.46 14.39 3.32
CA GLN A 315 -18.31 13.85 4.38
C GLN A 315 -17.82 12.54 4.99
N LYS A 316 -16.93 11.83 4.30
CA LYS A 316 -16.38 10.54 4.75
C LYS A 316 -14.99 10.29 4.16
N TRP A 317 -14.13 9.68 4.97
CA TRP A 317 -12.74 9.40 4.62
C TRP A 317 -12.42 7.91 4.75
N PHE A 318 -11.88 7.34 3.67
CA PHE A 318 -11.31 5.99 3.67
C PHE A 318 -9.78 6.11 3.64
N ILE A 319 -9.15 5.91 4.79
CA ILE A 319 -7.69 6.08 4.95
C ILE A 319 -7.00 4.72 4.90
N TYR A 320 -6.33 4.41 3.79
CA TYR A 320 -5.54 3.18 3.65
C TYR A 320 -4.14 3.40 4.22
N ASP A 321 -3.88 2.81 5.38
CA ASP A 321 -2.60 2.92 6.07
C ASP A 321 -1.65 1.79 5.63
N ASN A 322 -0.59 2.15 4.91
CA ASN A 322 0.39 1.21 4.37
C ASN A 322 1.57 0.96 5.33
N ASN A 323 1.25 0.52 6.55
CA ASN A 323 2.20 0.18 7.62
C ASN A 323 2.94 1.39 8.21
N SER A 324 2.22 2.47 8.53
CA SER A 324 2.81 3.63 9.21
C SER A 324 3.30 3.30 10.63
N ASP A 325 4.30 4.03 11.10
CA ASP A 325 4.90 3.90 12.43
C ASP A 325 5.05 5.24 13.17
N ASP A 326 4.40 6.30 12.66
CA ASP A 326 4.43 7.67 13.18
C ASP A 326 3.24 8.02 14.09
N GLY A 327 2.50 7.01 14.57
CA GLY A 327 1.34 7.22 15.45
C GLY A 327 0.04 7.61 14.73
N ILE A 328 -0.04 7.44 13.40
CA ILE A 328 -1.22 7.79 12.59
C ILE A 328 -2.55 7.23 13.13
N GLU A 329 -2.55 6.03 13.71
CA GLU A 329 -3.74 5.41 14.27
C GLU A 329 -4.39 6.27 15.35
N SER A 330 -3.58 6.79 16.28
CA SER A 330 -4.06 7.69 17.35
C SER A 330 -4.64 8.98 16.77
N VAL A 331 -3.99 9.53 15.73
CA VAL A 331 -4.44 10.74 15.05
C VAL A 331 -5.77 10.52 14.34
N ILE A 332 -5.93 9.40 13.61
CA ILE A 332 -7.18 9.06 12.92
C ILE A 332 -8.31 8.82 13.92
N ASN A 333 -8.07 8.04 14.98
CA ASN A 333 -9.07 7.77 16.01
C ASN A 333 -9.55 9.08 16.66
N LYS A 334 -8.63 10.02 16.91
CA LYS A 334 -9.00 11.34 17.43
C LYS A 334 -9.84 12.15 16.44
N LEU A 335 -9.49 12.16 15.15
CA LEU A 335 -10.27 12.86 14.12
C LEU A 335 -11.68 12.27 13.97
N ASP A 336 -11.81 10.95 14.06
CA ASP A 336 -13.13 10.31 14.01
C ASP A 336 -13.99 10.68 15.23
N LEU A 337 -13.40 10.66 16.45
CA LEU A 337 -14.06 11.14 17.67
C LEU A 337 -14.46 12.62 17.63
N GLU A 338 -13.73 13.44 16.87
CA GLU A 338 -14.07 14.84 16.61
C GLU A 338 -15.21 15.02 15.58
N GLY A 339 -15.71 13.92 15.00
CA GLY A 339 -16.86 13.90 14.10
C GLY A 339 -16.52 14.02 12.61
N PHE A 340 -15.25 13.83 12.22
CA PHE A 340 -14.84 13.90 10.81
C PHE A 340 -15.23 12.68 9.98
N ASN A 341 -15.76 11.60 10.59
CA ASN A 341 -16.18 10.35 9.92
C ASN A 341 -15.03 9.73 9.11
N VAL A 342 -14.01 9.26 9.83
CA VAL A 342 -12.74 8.79 9.28
C VAL A 342 -12.54 7.32 9.61
N SER A 343 -12.48 6.47 8.59
CA SER A 343 -12.19 5.05 8.76
C SER A 343 -10.76 4.72 8.35
N ARG A 344 -9.96 4.22 9.30
CA ARG A 344 -8.65 3.60 9.02
C ARG A 344 -8.86 2.21 8.44
N HIS A 345 -8.17 1.91 7.34
CA HIS A 345 -8.07 0.59 6.74
C HIS A 345 -6.60 0.19 6.71
N VAL A 346 -6.24 -0.79 7.52
CA VAL A 346 -4.88 -1.35 7.51
C VAL A 346 -4.67 -2.03 6.16
N TRP A 347 -3.64 -1.63 5.43
CA TRP A 347 -3.33 -2.16 4.10
C TRP A 347 -1.86 -2.56 4.03
N PRO A 348 -1.47 -3.75 4.52
CA PRO A 348 -0.06 -4.10 4.72
C PRO A 348 0.69 -4.39 3.41
N TRP A 349 -0.05 -4.48 2.30
CA TRP A 349 0.42 -4.92 1.00
C TRP A 349 1.29 -3.84 0.32
N ILE A 350 2.59 -4.08 0.20
CA ILE A 350 3.54 -3.07 -0.29
C ILE A 350 3.46 -2.90 -1.81
N LYS A 351 3.62 -1.68 -2.33
CA LYS A 351 3.58 -1.40 -3.79
C LYS A 351 2.27 -1.88 -4.45
N THR A 352 1.13 -1.54 -3.85
CA THR A 352 -0.22 -1.94 -4.30
C THR A 352 -1.24 -0.79 -4.27
N GLN A 353 -0.82 0.46 -4.49
CA GLN A 353 -1.72 1.62 -4.41
C GLN A 353 -2.94 1.49 -5.32
N GLU A 354 -2.74 1.08 -6.58
CA GLU A 354 -3.79 0.88 -7.56
C GLU A 354 -4.80 -0.19 -7.10
N ALA A 355 -4.30 -1.28 -6.48
CA ALA A 355 -5.16 -2.32 -5.92
C ALA A 355 -5.91 -1.86 -4.67
N GLY A 356 -5.26 -1.10 -3.78
CA GLY A 356 -5.89 -0.51 -2.60
C GLY A 356 -7.00 0.48 -2.97
N PHE A 357 -6.79 1.28 -4.02
CA PHE A 357 -7.83 2.15 -4.57
C PHE A 357 -8.96 1.38 -5.22
N SER A 358 -8.69 0.28 -5.94
CA SER A 358 -9.74 -0.62 -6.43
C SER A 358 -10.55 -1.24 -5.29
N HIS A 359 -9.91 -1.68 -4.22
CA HIS A 359 -10.58 -2.20 -3.02
C HIS A 359 -11.44 -1.11 -2.35
N CYS A 360 -10.91 0.11 -2.27
CA CYS A 360 -11.64 1.27 -1.75
C CYS A 360 -12.85 1.64 -2.61
N ALA A 361 -12.72 1.62 -3.94
CA ALA A 361 -13.82 1.89 -4.85
C ALA A 361 -14.98 0.90 -4.67
N ILE A 362 -14.67 -0.38 -4.44
CA ILE A 362 -15.69 -1.41 -4.14
C ILE A 362 -16.43 -1.08 -2.83
N LYS A 363 -15.70 -0.74 -1.77
CA LYS A 363 -16.30 -0.38 -0.47
C LYS A 363 -17.15 0.88 -0.57
N ALA A 364 -16.57 1.96 -1.11
CA ALA A 364 -17.20 3.26 -1.20
C ALA A 364 -18.42 3.28 -2.15
N LYS A 365 -18.54 2.35 -3.10
CA LYS A 365 -19.66 2.24 -4.03
C LYS A 365 -21.04 2.22 -3.35
N ASN A 366 -21.13 1.61 -2.17
CA ASN A 366 -22.39 1.50 -1.43
C ASN A 366 -22.64 2.70 -0.51
N GLU A 367 -21.61 3.49 -0.21
CA GLU A 367 -21.66 4.55 0.80
C GLU A 367 -21.55 5.96 0.21
N CYS A 368 -21.10 6.08 -1.04
CA CYS A 368 -20.70 7.36 -1.64
C CYS A 368 -21.20 7.49 -3.09
N ASN A 369 -21.69 8.68 -3.44
CA ASN A 369 -22.05 9.04 -4.81
C ASN A 369 -20.81 9.41 -5.63
N TRP A 370 -19.87 10.15 -5.02
CA TRP A 370 -18.58 10.52 -5.59
C TRP A 370 -17.45 10.21 -4.63
N VAL A 371 -16.31 9.79 -5.18
CA VAL A 371 -15.10 9.49 -4.43
C VAL A 371 -13.91 10.21 -5.08
N SER A 372 -13.26 11.09 -4.33
CA SER A 372 -11.99 11.69 -4.74
C SER A 372 -10.83 10.76 -4.37
N PHE A 373 -9.94 10.50 -5.32
CA PHE A 373 -8.70 9.74 -5.08
C PHE A 373 -7.52 10.71 -5.10
N MET A 374 -7.04 11.13 -3.92
CA MET A 374 -6.00 12.16 -3.79
C MET A 374 -5.07 11.87 -2.60
N ASP A 375 -3.85 12.38 -2.68
CA ASP A 375 -2.83 12.20 -1.65
C ASP A 375 -2.97 13.28 -0.55
N VAL A 376 -2.40 13.03 0.63
CA VAL A 376 -2.49 13.93 1.80
C VAL A 376 -1.75 15.27 1.58
N ASP A 377 -0.83 15.33 0.61
CA ASP A 377 -0.13 16.55 0.20
C ASP A 377 -0.85 17.33 -0.92
N GLU A 378 -2.13 17.02 -1.17
CA GLU A 378 -2.90 17.59 -2.30
C GLU A 378 -4.18 18.29 -1.83
N PHE A 379 -4.27 19.58 -2.15
CA PHE A 379 -5.32 20.47 -1.66
C PHE A 379 -6.09 21.10 -2.81
N TYR A 380 -7.40 20.87 -2.86
CA TYR A 380 -8.28 21.59 -3.78
C TYR A 380 -8.30 23.07 -3.43
N TYR A 381 -8.21 23.94 -4.43
CA TYR A 381 -8.26 25.39 -4.27
C TYR A 381 -9.24 25.98 -5.31
N PHE A 382 -10.12 26.88 -4.84
CA PHE A 382 -11.16 27.51 -5.65
C PHE A 382 -10.89 29.03 -5.73
N PRO A 383 -10.22 29.52 -6.80
CA PRO A 383 -9.72 30.90 -6.84
C PRO A 383 -10.80 31.99 -6.72
N ASN A 384 -12.03 31.69 -7.13
CA ASN A 384 -13.12 32.67 -7.26
C ASN A 384 -14.32 32.39 -6.34
N LEU A 385 -14.20 31.48 -5.36
CA LEU A 385 -15.29 31.11 -4.46
C LEU A 385 -14.85 31.15 -3.00
N PRO A 386 -15.79 31.37 -2.05
CA PRO A 386 -15.50 31.41 -0.61
C PRO A 386 -15.10 30.04 -0.02
N GLY A 387 -14.95 29.00 -0.85
CA GLY A 387 -14.42 27.67 -0.52
C GLY A 387 -15.35 26.75 0.30
N HIS A 388 -16.13 27.28 1.26
CA HIS A 388 -17.01 26.45 2.09
C HIS A 388 -18.01 25.64 1.26
N GLY A 389 -17.97 24.31 1.37
CA GLY A 389 -18.82 23.39 0.62
C GLY A 389 -18.56 23.35 -0.90
N ALA A 390 -17.57 24.10 -1.41
CA ALA A 390 -17.40 24.31 -2.85
C ALA A 390 -17.11 23.02 -3.63
N LEU A 391 -16.39 22.07 -3.03
CA LEU A 391 -16.09 20.78 -3.65
C LEU A 391 -17.33 19.89 -3.73
N ARG A 392 -18.16 19.90 -2.67
CA ARG A 392 -19.46 19.22 -2.68
C ARG A 392 -20.40 19.83 -3.72
N THR A 393 -20.48 21.16 -3.80
CA THR A 393 -21.27 21.85 -4.83
C THR A 393 -20.80 21.53 -6.24
N LEU A 394 -19.48 21.42 -6.46
CA LEU A 394 -18.93 21.05 -7.75
C LEU A 394 -19.44 19.66 -8.19
N VAL A 395 -19.38 18.65 -7.31
CA VAL A 395 -19.83 17.30 -7.67
C VAL A 395 -21.36 17.20 -7.80
N SER A 396 -22.12 17.93 -6.97
CA SER A 396 -23.60 17.89 -7.03
C SER A 396 -24.14 18.37 -8.38
N ASN A 397 -23.45 19.29 -9.04
CA ASN A 397 -23.83 19.78 -10.38
C ASN A 397 -23.79 18.69 -11.46
N TYR A 398 -23.08 17.58 -11.21
CA TYR A 398 -22.92 16.48 -12.15
C TYR A 398 -23.52 15.15 -11.66
N THR A 399 -24.03 15.08 -10.43
CA THR A 399 -24.60 13.84 -9.87
C THR A 399 -25.73 13.27 -10.73
N SER A 400 -26.59 14.13 -11.28
CA SER A 400 -27.70 13.72 -12.16
C SER A 400 -27.30 13.56 -13.64
N SER A 401 -26.03 13.75 -13.98
CA SER A 401 -25.58 13.61 -15.37
C SER A 401 -25.67 12.15 -15.83
N PRO A 402 -26.25 11.89 -17.02
CA PRO A 402 -26.35 10.53 -17.56
C PRO A 402 -25.02 10.00 -18.11
N SER A 403 -24.05 10.88 -18.39
CA SER A 403 -22.80 10.51 -19.08
C SER A 403 -21.53 10.92 -18.35
N ILE A 404 -21.57 11.82 -17.36
CA ILE A 404 -20.35 12.20 -16.62
C ILE A 404 -20.13 11.24 -15.45
N GLY A 405 -19.00 10.53 -15.50
CA GLY A 405 -18.55 9.58 -14.47
C GLY A 405 -17.30 10.04 -13.71
N GLU A 406 -16.60 11.06 -14.20
CA GLU A 406 -15.32 11.51 -13.66
C GLU A 406 -15.16 13.03 -13.83
N LEU A 407 -14.67 13.71 -12.80
CA LEU A 407 -14.23 15.11 -12.84
C LEU A 407 -12.72 15.17 -12.66
N ARG A 408 -12.01 15.80 -13.59
CA ARG A 408 -10.54 15.90 -13.60
C ARG A 408 -10.10 17.32 -13.28
N THR A 409 -9.33 17.49 -12.21
CA THR A 409 -8.82 18.79 -11.77
C THR A 409 -7.32 18.84 -11.90
N ARG A 410 -6.80 19.84 -12.62
CA ARG A 410 -5.34 20.01 -12.83
C ARG A 410 -4.63 20.43 -11.55
N CYS A 411 -3.37 20.00 -11.40
CA CYS A 411 -2.56 20.33 -10.24
C CYS A 411 -1.30 21.13 -10.60
N HIS A 412 -0.92 22.03 -9.69
CA HIS A 412 0.36 22.71 -9.66
C HIS A 412 1.25 22.14 -8.55
N SER A 413 2.51 21.86 -8.88
CA SER A 413 3.49 21.32 -7.94
C SER A 413 4.17 22.45 -7.16
N PHE A 414 4.06 22.43 -5.84
CA PHE A 414 4.68 23.39 -4.92
C PHE A 414 6.05 22.89 -4.42
N GLY A 415 6.96 23.85 -4.21
CA GLY A 415 8.32 23.67 -3.72
C GLY A 415 8.53 24.12 -2.28
N PRO A 416 9.77 24.00 -1.75
CA PRO A 416 10.07 24.28 -0.34
C PRO A 416 9.91 25.75 0.05
N SER A 417 9.74 26.66 -0.91
CA SER A 417 9.44 28.08 -0.65
C SER A 417 10.51 28.78 0.21
N GLY A 418 11.78 28.39 0.05
CA GLY A 418 12.90 28.92 0.81
C GLY A 418 13.10 28.28 2.19
N LEU A 419 12.17 27.43 2.64
CA LEU A 419 12.20 26.80 3.96
C LEU A 419 13.23 25.69 4.06
N ARG A 420 13.78 25.50 5.26
CA ARG A 420 14.72 24.43 5.61
C ARG A 420 14.12 23.37 6.52
N SER A 421 13.05 23.71 7.23
CA SER A 421 12.31 22.84 8.15
C SER A 421 10.82 22.93 7.83
N PRO A 422 10.03 21.92 8.24
CA PRO A 422 8.59 21.90 8.02
C PRO A 422 7.94 23.16 8.59
N PRO A 423 6.96 23.73 7.88
CA PRO A 423 6.30 24.95 8.33
C PRO A 423 5.44 24.66 9.56
N LYS A 424 5.70 25.39 10.65
CA LYS A 424 4.93 25.28 11.92
C LYS A 424 3.43 25.59 11.77
N ASN A 425 3.07 26.35 10.74
CA ASN A 425 1.70 26.78 10.48
C ASN A 425 0.96 25.88 9.46
N GLY A 426 1.54 24.72 9.10
CA GLY A 426 0.96 23.81 8.12
C GLY A 426 1.49 24.01 6.70
N VAL A 427 1.25 23.01 5.86
CA VAL A 427 1.77 22.95 4.49
C VAL A 427 1.15 24.02 3.60
N THR A 428 -0.14 24.30 3.81
CA THR A 428 -0.88 25.28 2.98
C THR A 428 -0.42 26.70 3.22
N VAL A 429 -0.05 27.03 4.46
CA VAL A 429 0.43 28.37 4.84
C VAL A 429 1.93 28.53 4.56
N GLY A 430 2.71 27.47 4.78
CA GLY A 430 4.16 27.52 4.67
C GLY A 430 4.69 27.52 3.25
N TYR A 431 4.14 26.67 2.38
CA TYR A 431 4.62 26.53 1.02
C TYR A 431 3.79 27.40 0.06
N THR A 432 4.43 28.43 -0.49
CA THR A 432 3.79 29.47 -1.31
C THR A 432 4.55 29.76 -2.60
N CYS A 433 5.46 28.87 -2.99
CA CYS A 433 6.11 28.92 -4.28
C CYS A 433 5.93 27.61 -5.05
N ARG A 434 5.66 27.73 -6.35
CA ARG A 434 5.34 26.59 -7.21
C ARG A 434 5.92 26.71 -8.61
N LEU A 435 5.84 25.61 -9.35
CA LEU A 435 6.06 25.58 -10.79
C LEU A 435 4.92 26.28 -11.55
N GLN A 436 5.26 26.94 -12.65
CA GLN A 436 4.30 27.69 -13.46
C GLN A 436 3.35 26.76 -14.22
N ARG A 437 3.89 25.69 -14.83
CA ARG A 437 3.10 24.75 -15.64
C ARG A 437 2.39 23.71 -14.76
N PRO A 438 1.11 23.40 -15.03
CA PRO A 438 0.46 22.25 -14.41
C PRO A 438 1.06 20.95 -14.94
N GLU A 439 1.25 19.95 -14.07
CA GLU A 439 1.94 18.70 -14.45
C GLU A 439 0.99 17.51 -14.63
N ARG A 440 -0.09 17.44 -13.83
CA ARG A 440 -1.02 16.30 -13.77
C ARG A 440 -2.44 16.78 -13.44
N HIS A 441 -3.35 15.83 -13.31
CA HIS A 441 -4.68 16.04 -12.76
C HIS A 441 -4.97 15.00 -11.68
N LYS A 442 -6.02 15.23 -10.89
CA LYS A 442 -6.64 14.28 -9.98
C LYS A 442 -8.10 14.13 -10.30
N SER A 443 -8.68 13.00 -9.91
CA SER A 443 -10.06 12.74 -10.21
C SER A 443 -10.94 12.50 -9.02
N ILE A 444 -12.17 12.95 -9.21
CA ILE A 444 -13.33 12.55 -8.43
C ILE A 444 -14.19 11.70 -9.35
N VAL A 445 -14.48 10.47 -8.95
CA VAL A 445 -15.18 9.49 -9.79
C VAL A 445 -16.46 9.02 -9.12
N ARG A 446 -17.45 8.65 -9.94
CA ARG A 446 -18.65 7.94 -9.50
C ARG A 446 -18.33 6.44 -9.42
N PRO A 447 -18.25 5.83 -8.22
CA PRO A 447 -17.85 4.43 -8.08
C PRO A 447 -18.81 3.46 -8.79
N GLU A 448 -20.07 3.84 -8.97
CA GLU A 448 -21.10 2.99 -9.62
C GLU A 448 -20.85 2.76 -11.12
N VAL A 449 -20.20 3.71 -11.79
CA VAL A 449 -20.01 3.70 -13.25
C VAL A 449 -18.59 3.31 -13.66
N LEU A 450 -17.76 2.91 -12.69
CA LEU A 450 -16.42 2.40 -12.95
C LEU A 450 -16.46 1.11 -13.77
N ASP A 451 -15.50 0.96 -14.67
CA ASP A 451 -15.35 -0.23 -15.49
C ASP A 451 -15.25 -1.49 -14.63
N THR A 452 -15.76 -2.60 -15.15
CA THR A 452 -15.77 -3.87 -14.43
C THR A 452 -14.36 -4.46 -14.22
N THR A 453 -13.33 -3.95 -14.86
CA THR A 453 -11.94 -4.34 -14.54
C THR A 453 -11.39 -3.63 -13.30
N LEU A 454 -12.00 -2.53 -12.86
CA LEU A 454 -11.46 -1.60 -11.84
C LEU A 454 -10.07 -1.05 -12.19
N MET A 455 -9.69 -1.10 -13.47
CA MET A 455 -8.39 -0.63 -13.91
C MET A 455 -8.23 0.86 -13.63
N ASN A 456 -7.08 1.23 -13.06
CA ASN A 456 -6.79 2.60 -12.70
C ASN A 456 -5.31 2.97 -12.89
N VAL A 457 -5.07 4.28 -13.01
CA VAL A 457 -3.74 4.89 -13.04
C VAL A 457 -3.62 5.80 -11.82
N VAL A 458 -3.61 5.17 -10.65
CA VAL A 458 -3.60 5.80 -9.32
C VAL A 458 -4.86 6.65 -9.09
N HIS A 459 -4.89 7.90 -9.55
CA HIS A 459 -5.99 8.81 -9.25
C HIS A 459 -7.11 8.80 -10.30
N HIS A 460 -7.01 7.94 -11.32
CA HIS A 460 -7.94 7.90 -12.46
C HIS A 460 -8.40 6.47 -12.70
N PHE A 461 -9.70 6.26 -12.85
CA PHE A 461 -10.26 4.94 -13.17
C PHE A 461 -10.78 4.90 -14.60
N HIS A 462 -10.74 3.72 -15.20
CA HIS A 462 -11.50 3.46 -16.42
C HIS A 462 -12.99 3.46 -16.09
N LEU A 463 -13.78 4.09 -16.96
CA LEU A 463 -15.24 4.16 -16.84
C LEU A 463 -15.88 3.12 -17.75
N ARG A 464 -17.09 2.69 -17.42
CA ARG A 464 -17.90 1.85 -18.32
C ARG A 464 -18.25 2.60 -19.60
N GLU A 465 -18.51 1.84 -20.65
CA GLU A 465 -19.02 2.38 -21.91
C GLU A 465 -20.26 3.28 -21.68
N GLY A 466 -20.30 4.41 -22.39
CA GLY A 466 -21.34 5.43 -22.24
C GLY A 466 -21.01 6.55 -21.23
N PHE A 467 -19.99 6.37 -20.39
CA PHE A 467 -19.53 7.40 -19.47
C PHE A 467 -18.21 8.04 -19.92
N SER A 468 -18.05 9.33 -19.60
CA SER A 468 -16.87 10.11 -19.91
C SER A 468 -16.43 10.97 -18.71
N PHE A 469 -15.26 11.57 -18.85
CA PHE A 469 -14.73 12.54 -17.90
C PHE A 469 -15.02 13.98 -18.35
N LEU A 470 -15.02 14.89 -17.38
CA LEU A 470 -15.02 16.33 -17.60
C LEU A 470 -13.76 16.94 -17.00
N ASP A 471 -13.02 17.71 -17.79
CA ASP A 471 -11.91 18.54 -17.29
C ASP A 471 -12.47 19.82 -16.63
N VAL A 472 -12.23 19.98 -15.34
CA VAL A 472 -12.64 21.16 -14.57
C VAL A 472 -11.77 22.35 -14.97
N GLY A 473 -12.40 23.48 -15.27
CA GLY A 473 -11.70 24.71 -15.61
C GLY A 473 -10.84 25.23 -14.46
N GLN A 474 -9.62 25.70 -14.76
CA GLN A 474 -8.67 26.20 -13.75
C GLN A 474 -9.19 27.44 -12.98
N ASN A 475 -10.11 28.21 -13.56
CA ASN A 475 -10.76 29.31 -12.86
C ASN A 475 -11.83 28.85 -11.86
N THR A 476 -12.28 27.59 -11.99
CA THR A 476 -13.26 26.96 -11.09
C THR A 476 -12.54 26.27 -9.94
N ALA A 477 -11.63 25.34 -10.26
CA ALA A 477 -10.85 24.61 -9.27
C ALA A 477 -9.47 24.22 -9.82
N VAL A 478 -8.48 24.23 -8.94
CA VAL A 478 -7.14 23.68 -9.16
C VAL A 478 -6.71 22.89 -7.92
N ILE A 479 -5.66 22.08 -8.05
CA ILE A 479 -5.06 21.39 -6.91
C ILE A 479 -3.66 21.93 -6.66
N ASN A 480 -3.41 22.34 -5.42
CA ASN A 480 -2.08 22.60 -4.92
C ASN A 480 -1.49 21.27 -4.43
N HIS A 481 -0.49 20.77 -5.15
CA HIS A 481 0.21 19.54 -4.79
C HIS A 481 1.55 19.89 -4.17
N TYR A 482 1.68 19.71 -2.86
CA TYR A 482 2.89 19.99 -2.07
C TYR A 482 3.93 18.87 -2.24
N LYS A 483 4.27 18.61 -3.51
CA LYS A 483 5.10 17.49 -3.96
C LYS A 483 6.54 17.57 -3.47
N TYR A 484 7.12 18.77 -3.48
CA TYR A 484 8.55 19.03 -3.23
C TYR A 484 8.73 19.82 -1.93
N GLN A 485 8.25 19.26 -0.82
CA GLN A 485 8.43 19.84 0.52
C GLN A 485 9.91 19.97 0.91
N VAL A 486 10.18 20.50 2.10
CA VAL A 486 11.54 20.52 2.67
C VAL A 486 12.20 19.14 2.63
N TRP A 487 13.53 19.12 2.57
CA TRP A 487 14.29 17.91 2.27
C TRP A 487 14.01 16.76 3.24
N GLU A 488 13.91 17.04 4.54
CA GLU A 488 13.64 16.02 5.56
C GLU A 488 12.32 15.27 5.35
N VAL A 489 11.30 15.91 4.78
CA VAL A 489 10.04 15.27 4.40
C VAL A 489 10.19 14.60 3.03
N PHE A 490 10.76 15.29 2.05
CA PHE A 490 10.86 14.77 0.69
C PHE A 490 11.69 13.47 0.61
N ARG A 491 12.77 13.37 1.38
CA ARG A 491 13.65 12.20 1.39
C ARG A 491 12.93 10.91 1.78
N ALA A 492 11.80 10.99 2.48
CA ALA A 492 10.96 9.83 2.82
C ALA A 492 10.55 9.04 1.56
N LYS A 493 10.36 9.73 0.43
CA LYS A 493 10.02 9.11 -0.87
C LYS A 493 11.09 8.12 -1.35
N PHE A 494 12.36 8.24 -0.91
CA PHE A 494 13.44 7.31 -1.25
C PHE A 494 13.38 5.97 -0.51
N TYR A 495 12.64 5.91 0.59
CA TYR A 495 12.52 4.72 1.42
C TYR A 495 11.22 3.99 1.17
N ARG A 496 10.15 4.73 0.86
CA ARG A 496 8.82 4.17 0.64
C ARG A 496 8.13 4.86 -0.53
N ARG A 497 7.63 4.05 -1.47
CA ARG A 497 6.60 4.43 -2.45
C ARG A 497 5.51 3.37 -2.43
N VAL A 498 4.26 3.81 -2.53
CA VAL A 498 3.09 2.92 -2.49
C VAL A 498 2.58 2.50 -3.87
N ALA A 499 2.81 3.31 -4.91
CA ALA A 499 2.38 3.02 -6.28
C ALA A 499 3.04 1.75 -6.85
N THR A 500 2.25 0.90 -7.52
CA THR A 500 2.68 -0.41 -8.03
C THR A 500 3.67 -0.26 -9.19
N TYR A 501 3.41 0.66 -10.11
CA TYR A 501 4.15 0.77 -11.38
C TYR A 501 5.24 1.83 -11.38
N VAL A 502 5.45 2.52 -10.25
CA VAL A 502 6.48 3.56 -10.15
C VAL A 502 7.77 2.94 -9.61
N ALA A 503 8.84 3.08 -10.40
CA ALA A 503 10.17 2.60 -10.06
C ALA A 503 10.62 3.12 -8.69
N ASP A 504 11.37 2.30 -7.96
CA ASP A 504 11.92 2.72 -6.69
C ASP A 504 12.98 3.82 -6.90
N TRP A 505 13.15 4.70 -5.92
CA TRP A 505 14.12 5.77 -6.08
C TRP A 505 15.55 5.27 -6.19
N LYS A 506 15.81 4.12 -5.58
CA LYS A 506 17.12 3.47 -5.58
C LYS A 506 17.44 2.77 -6.90
N ASP A 507 16.46 2.60 -7.78
CA ASP A 507 16.65 2.06 -9.12
C ASP A 507 17.10 3.16 -10.07
N SER A 508 18.13 2.89 -10.87
CA SER A 508 18.63 3.79 -11.91
C SER A 508 17.75 3.75 -13.18
N GLN A 509 16.83 2.78 -13.26
CA GLN A 509 15.82 2.78 -14.31
C GLN A 509 14.90 4.01 -14.17
N ASN A 510 14.67 4.70 -15.29
CA ASN A 510 13.76 5.84 -15.38
C ASN A 510 14.14 7.11 -14.58
N GLU A 511 15.44 7.33 -14.31
CA GLU A 511 15.93 8.57 -13.66
C GLU A 511 15.45 9.86 -14.36
N GLY A 512 15.33 9.85 -15.70
CA GLY A 512 14.83 10.98 -16.49
C GLY A 512 13.30 11.09 -16.61
N SER A 513 12.53 10.26 -15.90
CA SER A 513 11.06 10.28 -15.98
C SER A 513 10.44 11.46 -15.21
N ARG A 514 9.20 11.81 -15.55
CA ARG A 514 8.42 12.82 -14.81
C ARG A 514 7.98 12.37 -13.42
N ASP A 515 8.24 11.11 -13.05
CA ASP A 515 8.01 10.56 -11.71
C ASP A 515 9.17 10.81 -10.75
N ARG A 516 10.29 11.33 -11.27
CA ARG A 516 11.49 11.70 -10.53
C ARG A 516 11.55 13.21 -10.34
N ALA A 517 12.19 13.64 -9.26
CA ALA A 517 12.52 15.05 -9.08
C ALA A 517 13.73 15.39 -9.97
N PRO A 518 13.64 16.43 -10.80
CA PRO A 518 14.75 16.87 -11.63
C PRO A 518 16.03 17.11 -10.80
N GLY A 519 17.14 16.55 -11.28
CA GLY A 519 18.46 16.73 -10.68
C GLY A 519 18.72 15.96 -9.39
N LEU A 520 17.97 14.87 -9.11
CA LEU A 520 18.25 13.91 -8.03
C LEU A 520 18.65 12.54 -8.59
N GLY A 521 19.76 11.99 -8.07
CA GLY A 521 20.20 10.62 -8.32
C GLY A 521 19.43 9.59 -7.49
N THR A 522 19.98 8.38 -7.35
CA THR A 522 19.34 7.26 -6.63
C THR A 522 19.52 7.27 -5.12
N GLU A 523 20.38 8.17 -4.63
CA GLU A 523 20.69 8.30 -3.21
C GLU A 523 19.99 9.52 -2.59
N PRO A 524 19.56 9.42 -1.31
CA PRO A 524 18.91 10.51 -0.60
C PRO A 524 19.95 11.53 -0.10
N ILE A 525 20.60 12.23 -1.03
CA ILE A 525 21.54 13.33 -0.76
C ILE A 525 20.86 14.67 -1.04
N GLU A 526 20.85 15.57 -0.05
CA GLU A 526 20.24 16.90 -0.19
C GLU A 526 21.06 17.80 -1.14
N PRO A 527 20.46 18.34 -2.20
CA PRO A 527 21.11 19.38 -3.00
C PRO A 527 21.26 20.68 -2.20
N ALA A 528 22.40 21.36 -2.32
CA ALA A 528 22.69 22.60 -1.59
C ALA A 528 21.65 23.72 -1.82
N ASP A 529 21.01 23.72 -2.98
CA ASP A 529 19.98 24.67 -3.41
C ASP A 529 18.54 24.15 -3.24
N TRP A 530 18.30 22.97 -2.64
CA TRP A 530 16.97 22.33 -2.56
C TRP A 530 15.88 23.30 -2.11
N ARG A 531 16.14 24.06 -1.04
CA ARG A 531 15.20 25.04 -0.48
C ARG A 531 14.72 26.11 -1.48
N LEU A 532 15.49 26.38 -2.54
CA LEU A 532 15.22 27.38 -3.56
C LEU A 532 14.63 26.77 -4.86
N ARG A 533 14.57 25.44 -4.97
CA ARG A 533 14.07 24.76 -6.18
C ARG A 533 12.55 24.84 -6.30
N PHE A 534 12.06 24.60 -7.52
CA PHE A 534 10.64 24.50 -7.87
C PHE A 534 9.82 25.77 -7.56
N CYS A 535 10.47 26.93 -7.65
CA CYS A 535 9.91 28.23 -7.32
C CYS A 535 9.95 29.15 -8.55
N GLU A 536 8.93 29.04 -9.40
CA GLU A 536 8.78 29.87 -10.62
C GLU A 536 7.70 30.95 -10.44
N VAL A 537 6.67 30.65 -9.65
CA VAL A 537 5.55 31.54 -9.36
C VAL A 537 5.33 31.59 -7.86
N TRP A 538 5.26 32.80 -7.31
CA TRP A 538 4.79 33.04 -5.96
C TRP A 538 3.26 32.97 -5.94
N ASP A 539 2.71 32.03 -5.17
CA ASP A 539 1.28 31.73 -5.13
C ASP A 539 0.82 31.59 -3.67
N THR A 540 0.05 32.57 -3.22
CA THR A 540 -0.44 32.67 -1.84
C THR A 540 -1.93 32.40 -1.72
N GLY A 541 -2.61 32.08 -2.84
CA GLY A 541 -4.07 32.05 -2.89
C GLY A 541 -4.69 31.13 -1.84
N LEU A 542 -4.22 29.89 -1.77
CA LEU A 542 -4.72 28.93 -0.77
C LEU A 542 -4.34 29.34 0.66
N ARG A 543 -3.12 29.84 0.88
CA ARG A 543 -2.69 30.35 2.20
C ARG A 543 -3.65 31.42 2.69
N ASP A 544 -3.96 32.39 1.84
CA ASP A 544 -4.76 33.55 2.22
C ASP A 544 -6.21 33.13 2.53
N VAL A 545 -6.76 32.13 1.79
CA VAL A 545 -8.06 31.50 2.12
C VAL A 545 -8.02 30.78 3.47
N VAL A 546 -6.97 29.98 3.70
CA VAL A 546 -6.83 29.21 4.95
C VAL A 546 -6.70 30.14 6.16
N LEU A 547 -5.87 31.19 6.07
CA LEU A 547 -5.73 32.17 7.14
C LEU A 547 -7.02 32.98 7.38
N ALA A 548 -7.78 33.29 6.34
CA ALA A 548 -9.03 34.02 6.49
C ALA A 548 -10.16 33.20 7.14
N ASN A 549 -10.17 31.88 6.94
CA ASN A 549 -11.33 31.04 7.29
C ASN A 549 -11.05 29.98 8.37
N LEU A 550 -9.80 29.56 8.56
CA LEU A 550 -9.43 28.38 9.36
C LEU A 550 -8.32 28.65 10.41
N ASP A 551 -7.97 29.90 10.68
CA ASP A 551 -6.90 30.27 11.62
C ASP A 551 -7.10 29.73 13.05
N ASN A 552 -8.37 29.67 13.50
CA ASN A 552 -8.74 29.09 14.79
C ASN A 552 -8.58 27.56 14.85
N VAL A 553 -8.52 26.88 13.71
CA VAL A 553 -8.36 25.41 13.64
C VAL A 553 -6.88 25.04 13.52
N LEU A 554 -6.10 25.84 12.78
CA LEU A 554 -4.64 25.74 12.73
C LEU A 554 -3.99 26.03 14.10
N SER A 555 -4.61 26.87 14.94
CA SER A 555 -4.13 27.13 16.31
C SER A 555 -4.37 26.00 17.30
N ARG A 556 -5.44 25.21 17.13
CA ARG A 556 -5.71 24.01 17.95
C ARG A 556 -4.81 22.82 17.59
N GLY A 557 -4.32 22.75 16.35
CA GLY A 557 -3.30 21.77 15.94
C GLY A 557 -1.94 21.96 16.61
N ARG A 558 -1.65 23.16 17.16
CA ARG A 558 -0.36 23.48 17.79
C ARG A 558 -0.14 22.81 19.16
N TYR A 559 -1.19 22.30 19.80
CA TYR A 559 -1.13 21.77 21.17
C TYR A 559 -0.84 20.26 21.28
N LEU A 560 -0.69 19.53 20.16
CA LEU A 560 -0.47 18.08 20.18
C LEU A 560 0.94 17.64 19.76
N GLY A 561 1.84 18.59 19.44
CA GLY A 561 3.27 18.32 19.26
C GLY A 561 4.05 18.17 20.58
N GLY A 562 3.36 18.16 21.72
CA GLY A 562 3.91 17.85 23.04
C GLY A 562 3.30 16.55 23.54
N ILE A 563 3.94 15.43 23.20
CA ILE A 563 3.74 14.18 23.92
C ILE A 563 4.40 14.39 25.29
N ASP A 564 3.60 14.52 26.36
CA ASP A 564 4.07 14.11 27.68
C ASP A 564 4.06 12.57 27.70
N ILE A 565 5.20 12.01 28.11
CA ILE A 565 5.58 10.58 28.09
C ILE A 565 4.58 9.69 28.83
#